data_AF-A0A0Q7X013-F1
#
_entry.id   AF-A0A0Q7X013-F1
#
_cell.length_a   1.000
_cell.length_b   1.000
_cell.length_c   1.000
_cell.angle_alpha   90.00
_cell.angle_beta   90.00
_cell.angle_gamma   90.00
#
_symmetry.space_group_name_H-M   'P 1'
#
loop_
_entity.id
_entity.type
_entity.pdbx_description
1 polymer ?
#
loop_
_entity_poly.entity_id
_entity_poly.type
_entity_poly.pdbx_seq_one_letter_code
_entity_poly.pdbx_strand_id
1 'polypeptide(L)'
;MRTHDPFLRHLLAAVDRCVVRTVLAIVITVLAWTAAWERGLGIPALDGWQLLTGALLGRARDRTALTMLVLCAGLGITCATLVSGWMLRRWQRRAALDVLRLRGSRWESEQ
;
A
#
# COMPACT_ATOMS: atom_id res chain seq x y z
N MET A 1 2.39 37.89 -2.55
CA MET A 1 1.23 37.33 -1.81
C MET A 1 1.46 35.84 -1.60
N ARG A 2 1.87 35.42 -0.40
CA ARG A 2 2.01 34.01 -0.02
C ARG A 2 0.69 33.58 0.62
N THR A 3 -0.24 33.04 -0.18
CA THR A 3 -1.37 32.30 0.37
C THR A 3 -0.86 30.92 0.79
N HIS A 4 -0.65 30.76 2.09
CA HIS A 4 -0.44 29.47 2.72
C HIS A 4 -1.80 28.77 2.79
N ASP A 5 -2.30 28.29 1.66
CA ASP A 5 -3.64 27.68 1.63
C ASP A 5 -3.58 26.28 2.26
N PRO A 6 -4.25 26.07 3.41
CA PRO A 6 -4.26 24.78 4.10
C PRO A 6 -4.90 23.68 3.24
N PHE A 7 -5.82 24.06 2.35
CA PHE A 7 -6.46 23.16 1.39
C PHE A 7 -5.44 22.54 0.41
N LEU A 8 -4.54 23.35 -0.15
CA LEU A 8 -3.48 22.89 -1.05
C LEU A 8 -2.51 21.92 -0.35
N ARG A 9 -2.19 22.16 0.91
CA ARG A 9 -1.38 21.25 1.73
C ARG A 9 -2.08 19.93 1.99
N HIS A 10 -3.37 19.95 2.31
CA HIS A 10 -4.15 18.73 2.51
C HIS A 10 -4.28 17.93 1.21
N LEU A 11 -4.47 18.59 0.08
CA LEU A 11 -4.57 17.94 -1.23
C LEU A 11 -3.23 17.31 -1.63
N LEU A 12 -2.11 18.03 -1.46
CA LEU A 12 -0.77 17.47 -1.69
C LEU A 12 -0.46 16.28 -0.77
N ALA A 13 -0.81 16.37 0.51
CA ALA A 13 -0.63 15.26 1.46
C ALA A 13 -1.52 14.05 1.12
N ALA A 14 -2.72 14.27 0.58
CA ALA A 14 -3.60 13.20 0.13
C ALA A 14 -3.04 12.52 -1.14
N VAL A 15 -2.49 13.30 -2.08
CA VAL A 15 -1.83 12.79 -3.28
C VAL A 15 -0.61 11.96 -2.89
N ASP A 16 0.24 12.46 -2.01
CA ASP A 16 1.45 11.76 -1.56
C ASP A 16 1.10 10.40 -0.90
N ARG A 17 0.09 10.38 -0.02
CA ARG A 17 -0.42 9.13 0.56
C ARG A 17 -1.01 8.19 -0.48
N CYS A 18 -1.68 8.73 -1.51
CA CYS A 18 -2.21 7.91 -2.60
C CYS A 18 -1.07 7.27 -3.40
N VAL A 19 -0.04 8.03 -3.74
CA VAL A 19 1.17 7.56 -4.44
C VAL A 19 1.89 6.50 -3.63
N VAL A 20 2.12 6.74 -2.34
CA VAL A 20 2.76 5.74 -1.46
C VAL A 20 1.91 4.46 -1.40
N ARG A 21 0.59 4.59 -1.33
CA ARG A 21 -0.31 3.42 -1.30
C ARG A 21 -0.31 2.66 -2.62
N THR A 22 -0.28 3.35 -3.76
CA THR A 22 -0.23 2.68 -5.08
C THR A 22 1.10 1.99 -5.28
N VAL A 23 2.22 2.65 -4.93
CA VAL A 23 3.56 2.03 -4.97
C VAL A 23 3.60 0.80 -4.07
N LEU A 24 3.10 0.89 -2.84
CA LEU A 24 3.06 -0.24 -1.93
C LEU A 24 2.22 -1.40 -2.48
N ALA A 25 1.04 -1.11 -3.05
CA ALA A 25 0.19 -2.13 -3.67
C ALA A 25 0.90 -2.81 -4.84
N ILE A 26 1.56 -2.03 -5.72
CA ILE A 26 2.33 -2.56 -6.84
C ILE A 26 3.44 -3.47 -6.34
N VAL A 27 4.25 -3.03 -5.36
CA VAL A 27 5.34 -3.84 -4.82
C VAL A 27 4.83 -5.16 -4.24
N ILE A 28 3.74 -5.13 -3.47
CA ILE A 28 3.18 -6.37 -2.91
C ILE A 28 2.63 -7.28 -4.01
N THR A 29 1.96 -6.73 -5.03
CA THR A 29 1.48 -7.50 -6.18
C THR A 29 2.62 -8.16 -6.95
N VAL A 30 3.72 -7.43 -7.19
CA VAL A 30 4.94 -7.95 -7.84
C VAL A 30 5.52 -9.11 -7.03
N LEU A 31 5.64 -8.95 -5.71
CA LEU A 31 6.16 -10.00 -4.81
C LEU A 31 5.25 -11.23 -4.77
N ALA A 32 3.93 -11.03 -4.70
CA ALA A 32 2.95 -12.10 -4.69
C ALA A 32 2.99 -12.88 -6.02
N TRP A 33 3.09 -12.16 -7.15
CA TRP A 33 3.25 -12.75 -8.46
C TRP A 33 4.51 -13.64 -8.52
N THR A 34 5.67 -13.09 -8.19
CA THR A 34 6.93 -13.86 -8.21
C THR A 34 6.88 -15.08 -7.29
N ALA A 35 6.34 -14.94 -6.08
CA ALA A 35 6.24 -16.04 -5.14
C ALA A 35 5.29 -17.14 -5.63
N ALA A 36 4.19 -16.77 -6.27
CA ALA A 36 3.22 -17.73 -6.77
C ALA A 36 3.78 -18.57 -7.94
N TRP A 37 4.64 -17.99 -8.79
CA TRP A 37 5.35 -18.74 -9.83
C TRP A 37 6.45 -19.63 -9.26
N GLU A 38 7.38 -19.07 -8.48
CA GLU A 38 8.54 -19.83 -7.97
C GLU A 38 8.16 -20.89 -6.94
N ARG A 39 7.25 -20.57 -6.01
CA ARG A 39 6.89 -21.46 -4.89
C ARG A 39 5.57 -22.17 -5.07
N GLY A 40 4.60 -21.52 -5.73
CA GLY A 40 3.28 -22.11 -5.95
C GLY A 40 3.27 -23.10 -7.11
N LEU A 41 3.84 -22.70 -8.25
CA LEU A 41 3.86 -23.49 -9.48
C LEU A 41 5.18 -24.26 -9.69
N GLY A 42 6.24 -23.89 -8.98
CA GLY A 42 7.57 -24.49 -9.17
C GLY A 42 8.20 -24.14 -10.52
N ILE A 43 7.72 -23.08 -11.16
CA ILE A 43 8.15 -22.59 -12.48
C ILE A 43 8.99 -21.33 -12.25
N PRO A 44 10.09 -21.11 -13.00
CA PRO A 44 10.88 -19.90 -12.86
C PRO A 44 10.02 -18.65 -13.08
N ALA A 45 10.17 -17.65 -12.19
CA ALA A 45 9.42 -16.40 -12.29
C ALA A 45 9.60 -15.68 -13.63
N LEU A 46 10.76 -15.89 -14.29
CA LEU A 46 11.07 -15.30 -15.59
C LEU A 46 9.99 -15.65 -16.64
N ASP A 47 9.51 -16.89 -16.64
CA ASP A 47 8.48 -17.36 -17.58
C ASP A 47 7.12 -16.70 -17.28
N GLY A 48 6.80 -16.53 -16.00
CA GLY A 48 5.64 -15.76 -15.56
C GLY A 48 5.69 -14.31 -16.04
N TRP A 49 6.84 -13.64 -15.92
CA TRP A 49 7.01 -12.27 -16.43
C TRP A 49 6.90 -12.17 -17.95
N GLN A 50 7.45 -13.15 -18.68
CA GLN A 50 7.30 -13.21 -20.13
C GLN A 50 5.84 -13.37 -20.55
N LEU A 51 5.09 -14.26 -19.89
CA LEU A 51 3.66 -14.45 -20.11
C LEU A 51 2.86 -13.16 -19.82
N LEU A 52 3.20 -12.45 -18.74
CA LEU A 52 2.60 -11.15 -18.42
C LEU A 52 2.82 -10.13 -19.54
N THR A 53 4.06 -10.01 -20.03
CA THR A 53 4.37 -9.08 -21.13
C THR A 53 3.67 -9.47 -22.43
N GLY A 54 3.58 -10.77 -22.73
CA GLY A 54 2.81 -11.28 -23.87
C GLY A 54 1.31 -10.99 -23.77
N ALA A 55 0.73 -11.09 -22.57
CA ALA A 55 -0.67 -10.75 -22.31
C ALA A 55 -0.92 -9.23 -22.47
N LEU A 56 -0.02 -8.38 -21.96
CA LEU A 56 -0.12 -6.92 -22.11
C LEU A 56 0.03 -6.47 -23.57
N LEU A 57 0.86 -7.16 -24.35
CA LEU A 57 1.03 -6.94 -25.80
C LEU A 57 -0.11 -7.54 -26.64
N GLY A 58 -1.16 -8.08 -26.00
CA GLY A 58 -2.32 -8.65 -26.68
C GLY A 58 -2.04 -9.97 -27.41
N ARG A 59 -0.88 -10.59 -27.18
CA ARG A 59 -0.40 -11.76 -27.93
C ARG A 59 -0.79 -13.11 -27.32
N ALA A 60 -1.30 -13.17 -26.10
CA ALA A 60 -1.73 -14.43 -25.52
C ALA A 60 -3.01 -14.30 -24.69
N ARG A 61 -3.98 -15.15 -25.01
CA ARG A 61 -5.29 -15.30 -24.37
C ARG A 61 -5.22 -16.31 -23.21
N ASP A 62 -4.11 -16.33 -22.47
CA ASP A 62 -3.97 -17.23 -21.32
C ASP A 62 -4.77 -16.66 -20.15
N ARG A 63 -6.04 -17.07 -20.12
CA ARG A 63 -6.98 -16.71 -19.05
C ARG A 63 -6.40 -17.02 -17.67
N THR A 64 -5.62 -18.10 -17.54
CA THR A 64 -4.99 -18.51 -16.29
C THR A 64 -3.95 -17.51 -15.79
N ALA A 65 -3.11 -16.97 -16.68
CA ALA A 65 -2.12 -15.96 -16.31
C ALA A 65 -2.80 -14.64 -15.90
N LEU A 66 -3.88 -14.26 -16.61
CA LEU A 66 -4.68 -13.08 -16.28
C LEU A 66 -5.46 -13.24 -14.97
N THR A 67 -6.07 -14.40 -14.69
CA THR A 67 -6.77 -14.64 -13.42
C THR A 67 -5.79 -14.64 -12.25
N MET A 68 -4.63 -15.26 -12.41
CA MET A 68 -3.56 -15.25 -11.42
C MET A 68 -3.04 -13.84 -11.16
N LEU A 69 -2.93 -13.01 -12.22
CA LEU A 69 -2.56 -11.60 -12.10
C LEU A 69 -3.60 -10.83 -11.30
N VAL A 70 -4.89 -11.01 -11.61
CA VAL A 70 -6.00 -10.36 -10.89
C VAL A 70 -6.01 -10.76 -9.42
N LEU A 71 -5.75 -12.03 -9.10
CA LEU A 71 -5.63 -12.49 -7.72
C LEU A 71 -4.44 -11.85 -6.99
N CYS A 72 -3.27 -11.76 -7.64
CA CYS A 72 -2.09 -11.10 -7.08
C CYS A 72 -2.31 -9.59 -6.89
N ALA A 73 -3.01 -8.94 -7.83
CA ALA A 73 -3.40 -7.54 -7.73
C ALA A 73 -4.36 -7.31 -6.57
N GLY A 74 -5.38 -8.17 -6.44
CA GLY A 74 -6.32 -8.15 -5.32
C GLY A 74 -5.62 -8.31 -3.97
N LEU A 75 -4.70 -9.28 -3.85
CA LEU A 75 -3.86 -9.48 -2.68
C LEU A 75 -3.03 -8.23 -2.36
N GLY A 76 -2.36 -7.64 -3.35
CA GLY A 76 -1.57 -6.42 -3.17
C GLY A 76 -2.40 -5.24 -2.66
N ILE A 77 -3.59 -5.02 -3.24
CA ILE A 77 -4.51 -3.95 -2.80
C ILE A 77 -5.00 -4.22 -1.36
N THR A 78 -5.37 -5.46 -1.05
CA THR A 78 -5.90 -5.84 0.27
C THR A 78 -4.82 -5.72 1.35
N CYS A 79 -3.60 -6.18 1.06
CA CYS A 79 -2.47 -6.00 1.98
C CYS A 79 -2.09 -4.53 2.15
N ALA A 80 -2.04 -3.74 1.07
CA ALA A 80 -1.73 -2.31 1.16
C ALA A 80 -2.78 -1.54 1.98
N THR A 81 -4.07 -1.90 1.86
CA THR A 81 -5.15 -1.30 2.68
C THR A 81 -5.04 -1.71 4.14
N LEU A 82 -4.74 -2.98 4.45
CA LEU A 82 -4.49 -3.46 5.82
C LEU A 82 -3.29 -2.75 6.46
N VAL A 83 -2.17 -2.62 5.75
CA VAL A 83 -0.97 -1.91 6.25
C VAL A 83 -1.27 -0.44 6.51
N SER A 84 -1.97 0.22 5.57
CA SER A 84 -2.38 1.62 5.73
C SER A 84 -3.31 1.80 6.95
N GLY A 85 -4.29 0.90 7.12
CA GLY A 85 -5.19 0.91 8.27
C GLY A 85 -4.48 0.63 9.59
N TRP A 86 -3.51 -0.28 9.60
CA TRP A 86 -2.69 -0.57 10.77
C TRP A 86 -1.83 0.64 11.17
N MET A 87 -1.18 1.29 10.20
CA MET A 87 -0.43 2.52 10.44
C MET A 87 -1.33 3.61 11.00
N LEU A 88 -2.53 3.82 10.44
CA LEU A 88 -3.48 4.81 10.94
C LEU A 88 -3.88 4.52 12.39
N ARG A 89 -4.24 3.26 12.71
CA ARG A 89 -4.54 2.84 14.09
C ARG A 89 -3.36 3.03 15.03
N ARG A 90 -2.13 2.79 14.55
CA ARG A 90 -0.90 2.99 15.34
C ARG A 90 -0.67 4.49 15.61
N TRP A 91 -0.89 5.34 14.60
CA TRP A 91 -0.80 6.79 14.74
C TRP A 91 -1.84 7.34 15.72
N GLN A 92 -3.10 6.93 15.59
CA GLN A 92 -4.16 7.31 16.53
C GLN A 92 -3.82 6.91 17.97
N ARG A 93 -3.27 5.71 18.18
CA ARG A 93 -2.82 5.26 19.50
C ARG A 93 -1.70 6.15 20.06
N ARG A 94 -0.74 6.58 19.24
CA ARG A 94 0.32 7.51 19.68
C ARG A 94 -0.23 8.89 20.01
N ALA A 95 -1.08 9.46 19.14
CA ALA A 95 -1.70 10.76 19.37
C ALA A 95 -2.56 10.77 20.65
N ALA A 96 -3.29 9.69 20.93
CA ALA A 96 -4.05 9.56 22.18
C ALA A 96 -3.14 9.56 23.43
N LEU A 97 -1.96 8.91 23.35
CA LEU A 97 -0.98 8.91 24.43
C LEU A 97 -0.33 10.29 24.64
N ASP A 98 -0.08 11.04 23.57
CA ASP A 98 0.47 12.41 23.67
C ASP A 98 -0.52 13.39 24.30
N VAL A 99 -1.81 13.28 23.99
CA VAL A 99 -2.87 14.07 24.64
C VAL A 99 -2.97 13.75 26.14
N LEU A 100 -2.84 12.47 26.50
CA LEU A 100 -2.83 12.05 27.91
C LEU A 100 -1.58 12.55 28.65
N ARG A 101 -0.40 12.58 28.01
CA ARG A 101 0.81 13.18 28.57
C ARG A 101 0.67 14.69 28.79
N LEU A 102 0.10 15.42 27.82
CA LEU A 102 -0.15 16.87 27.92
C LEU A 102 -1.19 17.22 28.99
N ARG A 103 -2.17 16.33 29.22
CA ARG A 103 -3.07 16.47 30.38
C ARG A 103 -2.33 16.18 31.69
N GLY A 104 -1.57 15.09 31.78
CA GLY A 104 -0.81 14.72 32.97
C GLY A 104 0.17 15.79 33.43
N SER A 105 0.91 16.42 32.51
CA SER A 105 1.84 17.51 32.83
C SER A 105 1.16 18.76 33.39
N ARG A 106 -0.13 18.96 33.09
CA ARG A 106 -0.91 20.09 33.61
C ARG A 106 -1.35 19.88 35.06
N TRP A 107 -1.49 18.62 35.50
CA TRP A 107 -1.81 18.29 36.89
C TRP A 107 -0.59 18.41 37.81
N GLU A 108 0.63 18.14 37.30
CA GLU A 108 1.87 18.32 38.07
C GLU A 108 2.26 19.80 38.26
N SER A 109 1.77 20.71 37.42
CA SER A 109 2.02 22.16 37.54
C SER A 109 1.06 22.90 38.47
N GLU A 110 0.03 22.22 39.00
CA GLU A 110 -0.96 22.80 39.94
C GLU A 110 -0.75 22.35 41.40
N GLN A 111 0.33 21.61 41.69
CA GLN A 111 0.83 21.32 43.05
C GLN A 111 2.07 22.16 43.37
#